data_AF-A0A3B6TH90-F1
#
_entry.id   AF-A0A3B6TH90-F1
#
_cell.length_a   1.000
_cell.length_b   1.000
_cell.length_c   1.000
_cell.angle_alpha   90.00
_cell.angle_beta   90.00
_cell.angle_gamma   90.00
#
_symmetry.space_group_name_H-M   'P 1'
#
loop_
_entity.id
_entity.type
_entity.pdbx_description
1 polymer ?
#
loop_
_entity_poly.entity_id
_entity_poly.type
_entity_poly.pdbx_seq_one_letter_code
_entity_poly.pdbx_strand_id
1 'polypeptide(L)'
;MAEAVRDDHRGAVGVAVDDGTGLRPSTNGDSTWEIEELEPDDRTAGPPPPPPPGAAATSDADDVYVAVGKGGSSMAALSWALRQLAKPRSFVYLVHVFPVVATIPTPLGMMPKRQATPEQVETYMNQERSKRREMLQKFLDHCRNFQVNVDVYLIESDQIADAVAELIPVLNIKQLVLGVAKSNLRKLKKGNTIAGQIQKNAALYCEVKIVCDDKEVTAATTADPTPPFSPSPVNNNNRSRTPTPPSSTPNRDSTEAVDGKNDSKTKERRKIPKFLRCLSS
;
A
#
# COMPACT_ATOMS: atom_id res chain seq x y z
N MET A 1 -10.31 -8.70 -73.01
CA MET A 1 -9.40 -9.85 -73.04
C MET A 1 -8.10 -9.36 -73.64
N ALA A 2 -7.08 -9.14 -72.80
CA ALA A 2 -5.77 -8.69 -73.22
C ALA A 2 -4.74 -9.76 -72.83
N GLU A 3 -3.92 -10.14 -73.81
CA GLU A 3 -2.80 -11.07 -73.72
C GLU A 3 -1.73 -10.63 -72.70
N ALA A 4 -1.08 -11.61 -72.07
CA ALA A 4 0.25 -11.45 -71.51
C ALA A 4 1.09 -12.66 -71.92
N VAL A 5 2.06 -12.37 -72.79
CA VAL A 5 3.11 -13.25 -73.31
C VAL A 5 4.13 -13.56 -72.22
N ARG A 6 4.58 -14.82 -72.19
CA ARG A 6 5.76 -15.30 -71.44
C ARG A 6 7.01 -14.94 -72.22
N ASP A 7 8.10 -14.55 -71.55
CA ASP A 7 9.40 -15.21 -71.73
C ASP A 7 10.40 -14.83 -70.64
N ASP A 8 11.29 -15.78 -70.35
CA ASP A 8 12.27 -15.87 -69.27
C ASP A 8 13.65 -15.65 -69.87
N HIS A 9 14.49 -14.74 -69.33
CA HIS A 9 15.93 -14.73 -69.61
C HIS A 9 16.74 -14.28 -68.38
N ARG A 10 17.24 -15.29 -67.65
CA ARG A 10 18.64 -15.50 -67.22
C ARG A 10 19.55 -14.29 -66.99
N GLY A 11 20.11 -14.19 -65.76
CA GLY A 11 21.31 -13.39 -65.48
C GLY A 11 21.84 -13.61 -64.06
N ALA A 12 22.86 -14.45 -63.92
CA ALA A 12 23.60 -14.67 -62.68
C ALA A 12 24.86 -13.78 -62.67
N VAL A 13 25.13 -13.06 -61.56
CA VAL A 13 26.49 -12.82 -61.00
C VAL A 13 26.40 -11.98 -59.73
N GLY A 14 27.29 -12.25 -58.78
CA GLY A 14 27.83 -11.19 -57.91
C GLY A 14 27.73 -11.44 -56.41
N VAL A 15 28.72 -12.14 -55.86
CA VAL A 15 29.11 -12.05 -54.46
C VAL A 15 29.62 -10.64 -54.20
N ALA A 16 29.06 -9.94 -53.21
CA ALA A 16 29.70 -8.80 -52.57
C ALA A 16 29.62 -8.99 -51.06
N VAL A 17 30.79 -9.16 -50.48
CA VAL A 17 31.09 -9.18 -49.05
C VAL A 17 31.03 -7.73 -48.58
N ASP A 18 30.20 -7.43 -47.57
CA ASP A 18 30.27 -6.16 -46.84
C ASP A 18 30.77 -6.46 -45.43
N ASP A 19 31.99 -5.98 -45.18
CA ASP A 19 32.70 -6.01 -43.90
C ASP A 19 32.68 -4.59 -43.33
N GLY A 20 32.26 -4.47 -42.07
CA GLY A 20 32.53 -3.29 -41.26
C GLY A 20 31.32 -2.42 -40.95
N THR A 21 30.80 -2.53 -39.73
CA THR A 21 31.25 -1.72 -38.59
C THR A 21 30.23 -1.80 -37.46
N GLY A 22 30.76 -2.07 -36.26
CA GLY A 22 29.95 -2.25 -35.06
C GLY A 22 29.20 -0.99 -34.67
N LEU A 23 27.90 -1.14 -34.47
CA LEU A 23 27.15 -0.37 -33.50
C LEU A 23 26.40 -1.39 -32.64
N ARG A 24 27.04 -1.79 -31.54
CA ARG A 24 26.34 -2.38 -30.40
C ARG A 24 25.27 -1.38 -29.97
N PRO A 25 23.98 -1.74 -29.88
CA PRO A 25 23.07 -0.96 -29.08
C PRO A 25 23.58 -1.07 -27.64
N SER A 26 24.03 0.05 -27.06
CA SER A 26 24.18 0.14 -25.61
C SER A 26 22.83 -0.19 -24.99
N THR A 27 22.67 -1.41 -24.52
CA THR A 27 21.61 -1.77 -23.59
C THR A 27 21.91 -1.01 -22.30
N ASN A 28 21.42 0.23 -22.22
CA ASN A 28 21.17 0.85 -20.93
C ASN A 28 20.33 -0.14 -20.14
N GLY A 29 20.86 -0.55 -18.98
CA GLY A 29 20.33 -1.63 -18.16
C GLY A 29 18.84 -1.46 -17.93
N ASP A 30 18.06 -2.28 -18.62
CA ASP A 30 16.67 -2.54 -18.28
C ASP A 30 16.69 -3.51 -17.10
N SER A 31 16.97 -3.01 -15.90
CA SER A 31 16.72 -3.75 -14.67
C SER A 31 15.20 -3.89 -14.53
N THR A 32 14.67 -4.92 -15.19
CA THR A 32 13.30 -5.37 -15.02
C THR A 32 13.18 -5.92 -13.61
N TRP A 33 12.40 -5.24 -12.77
CA TRP A 33 12.09 -5.75 -11.44
C TRP A 33 11.16 -6.95 -11.59
N GLU A 34 11.70 -8.16 -11.51
CA GLU A 34 10.89 -9.36 -11.54
C GLU A 34 10.41 -9.70 -10.12
N ILE A 35 9.10 -9.85 -9.95
CA ILE A 35 8.48 -10.18 -8.66
C ILE A 35 8.39 -11.70 -8.57
N GLU A 36 9.33 -12.31 -7.85
CA GLU A 36 9.34 -13.74 -7.54
C GLU A 36 8.58 -14.02 -6.24
N GLU A 37 7.47 -14.77 -6.33
CA GLU A 37 6.73 -15.26 -5.17
C GLU A 37 7.43 -16.51 -4.62
N LEU A 38 8.15 -16.36 -3.50
CA LEU A 38 8.68 -17.50 -2.76
C LEU A 38 7.52 -18.19 -2.02
N GLU A 39 7.17 -19.42 -2.44
CA GLU A 39 6.31 -20.29 -1.64
C GLU A 39 7.05 -20.65 -0.33
N PRO A 40 6.39 -20.66 0.83
CA PRO A 40 7.02 -21.13 2.07
C PRO A 40 7.30 -22.62 1.91
N ASP A 41 8.58 -22.99 1.83
CA ASP A 41 9.01 -24.39 1.80
C ASP A 41 8.42 -25.14 3.01
N ASP A 42 7.52 -26.08 2.71
CA ASP A 42 7.00 -27.06 3.68
C ASP A 42 8.08 -28.12 3.90
N ARG A 43 9.20 -27.73 4.50
CA ARG A 43 10.29 -28.63 4.89
C ARG A 43 10.81 -28.25 6.26
N THR A 44 10.63 -29.18 7.19
CA THR A 44 11.38 -29.31 8.45
C THR A 44 12.86 -29.00 8.21
N ALA A 45 13.28 -27.77 8.51
CA ALA A 45 14.67 -27.35 8.50
C ALA A 45 14.89 -26.53 9.77
N GLY A 46 15.97 -26.86 10.49
CA GLY A 46 16.32 -26.27 11.78
C GLY A 46 16.58 -24.76 11.73
N PRO A 47 17.06 -24.16 12.84
CA PRO A 47 17.28 -22.73 12.92
C PRO A 47 18.17 -22.25 11.76
N PRO A 48 17.87 -21.09 11.18
CA PRO A 48 18.59 -20.57 10.02
C PRO A 48 20.09 -20.44 10.35
N PRO A 49 20.98 -20.71 9.37
CA PRO A 49 22.41 -20.51 9.58
C PRO A 49 22.68 -19.06 9.99
N PRO A 50 23.58 -18.82 10.96
CA PRO A 50 23.94 -17.47 11.35
C PRO A 50 24.51 -16.73 10.13
N PRO A 51 24.21 -15.43 9.98
CA PRO A 51 24.73 -14.63 8.88
C PRO A 51 26.27 -14.65 8.90
N PRO A 52 26.93 -14.57 7.72
CA PRO A 52 28.38 -14.55 7.65
C PRO A 52 28.93 -13.38 8.49
N PRO A 53 30.03 -13.57 9.24
CA PRO A 53 30.64 -12.50 10.02
C PRO A 53 31.11 -11.39 9.08
N GLY A 54 30.33 -10.31 8.99
CA GLY A 54 30.49 -9.23 8.02
C GLY A 54 29.19 -8.76 7.37
N ALA A 55 28.15 -9.60 7.36
CA ALA A 55 26.76 -9.20 7.08
C ALA A 55 26.07 -8.74 8.37
N ALA A 56 26.72 -7.84 9.11
CA ALA A 56 25.98 -7.03 10.06
C ALA A 56 24.85 -6.38 9.26
N ALA A 57 23.61 -6.63 9.66
CA ALA A 57 22.48 -5.86 9.17
C ALA A 57 22.79 -4.40 9.46
N THR A 58 23.30 -3.70 8.46
CA THR A 58 23.13 -2.26 8.36
C THR A 58 21.65 -2.07 8.07
N SER A 59 20.79 -2.30 9.07
CA SER A 59 19.53 -1.57 9.11
C SER A 59 19.97 -0.14 9.37
N ASP A 60 20.37 0.53 8.30
CA ASP A 60 20.66 1.95 8.36
C ASP A 60 19.41 2.60 8.92
N ALA A 61 19.58 3.56 9.83
CA ALA A 61 18.50 4.20 10.58
C ALA A 61 17.48 4.97 9.69
N ASP A 62 17.57 4.78 8.38
CA ASP A 62 16.95 5.54 7.31
C ASP A 62 16.06 4.70 6.38
N ASP A 63 15.86 3.40 6.67
CA ASP A 63 14.94 2.58 5.90
C ASP A 63 13.48 3.03 6.09
N VAL A 64 12.76 3.15 4.96
CA VAL A 64 11.39 3.70 4.94
C VAL A 64 10.41 2.65 4.49
N TYR A 65 9.37 2.41 5.28
CA TYR A 65 8.28 1.50 4.92
C TYR A 65 7.08 2.32 4.44
N VAL A 66 6.47 1.92 3.33
CA VAL A 66 5.30 2.60 2.76
C VAL A 66 4.19 1.59 2.53
N ALA A 67 3.04 1.77 3.19
CA ALA A 67 1.88 0.93 2.93
C ALA A 67 1.21 1.32 1.61
N VAL A 68 1.05 0.36 0.71
CA VAL A 68 0.50 0.57 -0.64
C VAL A 68 -0.66 -0.36 -0.94
N GLY A 69 -1.57 0.10 -1.80
CA GLY A 69 -2.68 -0.69 -2.30
C GLY A 69 -3.43 0.02 -3.42
N LYS A 70 -4.62 -0.48 -3.75
CA LYS A 70 -5.42 -0.01 -4.89
C LYS A 70 -5.89 1.45 -4.79
N GLY A 71 -5.87 2.06 -3.60
CA GLY A 71 -6.34 3.43 -3.38
C GLY A 71 -5.37 4.49 -3.93
N GLY A 72 -5.92 5.59 -4.46
CA GLY A 72 -5.14 6.68 -5.06
C GLY A 72 -4.21 7.43 -4.08
N SER A 73 -4.48 7.36 -2.77
CA SER A 73 -3.63 7.97 -1.75
C SER A 73 -2.27 7.27 -1.59
N SER A 74 -2.14 6.03 -2.03
CA SER A 74 -0.90 5.24 -1.91
C SER A 74 0.25 5.87 -2.70
N MET A 75 -0.03 6.35 -3.92
CA MET A 75 1.01 6.98 -4.76
C MET A 75 1.50 8.28 -4.14
N ALA A 76 0.58 9.13 -3.65
CA ALA A 76 0.96 10.38 -2.96
C ALA A 76 1.81 10.10 -1.70
N ALA A 77 1.50 9.03 -0.95
CA ALA A 77 2.30 8.62 0.19
C ALA A 77 3.71 8.17 -0.21
N LEU A 78 3.83 7.35 -1.26
CA LEU A 78 5.14 6.93 -1.78
C LEU A 78 5.94 8.14 -2.28
N SER A 79 5.35 9.00 -3.12
CA SER A 79 6.02 10.18 -3.65
C SER A 79 6.48 11.13 -2.53
N TRP A 80 5.67 11.30 -1.48
CA TRP A 80 6.06 12.08 -0.31
C TRP A 80 7.22 11.42 0.44
N ALA A 81 7.15 10.12 0.71
CA ALA A 81 8.20 9.37 1.40
C ALA A 81 9.55 9.45 0.67
N LEU A 82 9.54 9.28 -0.65
CA LEU A 82 10.72 9.37 -1.50
C LEU A 82 11.35 10.77 -1.49
N ARG A 83 10.54 11.84 -1.40
CA ARG A 83 11.04 13.22 -1.37
C ARG A 83 11.50 13.68 0.01
N GLN A 84 10.91 13.16 1.08
CA GLN A 84 11.11 13.70 2.43
C GLN A 84 12.00 12.81 3.32
N LEU A 85 11.95 11.49 3.12
CA LEU A 85 12.60 10.54 4.01
C LEU A 85 13.73 9.77 3.33
N ALA A 86 13.53 9.38 2.06
CA ALA A 86 14.50 8.55 1.37
C ALA A 86 15.81 9.32 1.14
N LYS A 87 16.92 8.61 1.30
CA LYS A 87 18.27 9.09 1.01
C LYS A 87 18.84 8.27 -0.15
N PRO A 88 19.84 8.80 -0.89
CA PRO A 88 20.52 7.99 -1.89
C PRO A 88 21.00 6.67 -1.29
N ARG A 89 20.68 5.55 -1.94
CA ARG A 89 21.01 4.17 -1.51
C ARG A 89 20.28 3.63 -0.28
N SER A 90 19.35 4.38 0.35
CA SER A 90 18.50 3.81 1.41
C SER A 90 17.51 2.80 0.84
N PHE A 91 16.99 1.89 1.66
CA PHE A 91 15.91 1.01 1.25
C PHE A 91 14.54 1.67 1.44
N VAL A 92 13.67 1.46 0.46
CA VAL A 92 12.24 1.74 0.53
C VAL A 92 11.49 0.42 0.43
N TYR A 93 10.76 0.07 1.47
CA TYR A 93 9.98 -1.16 1.53
C TYR A 93 8.51 -0.87 1.26
N LEU A 94 7.97 -1.41 0.15
CA LEU A 94 6.56 -1.34 -0.15
C LEU A 94 5.83 -2.46 0.61
N VAL A 95 4.88 -2.11 1.48
CA VAL A 95 4.09 -3.07 2.25
C VAL A 95 2.69 -3.14 1.65
N HIS A 96 2.33 -4.28 1.08
CA HIS A 96 1.01 -4.50 0.50
C HIS A 96 0.29 -5.65 1.20
N VAL A 97 -0.89 -5.36 1.74
CA VAL A 97 -1.80 -6.38 2.28
C VAL A 97 -2.85 -6.71 1.23
N PHE A 98 -3.04 -7.99 0.94
CA PHE A 98 -4.04 -8.50 0.00
C PHE A 98 -4.98 -9.50 0.68
N PRO A 99 -6.26 -9.55 0.28
CA PRO A 99 -7.26 -10.35 0.96
C PRO A 99 -7.06 -11.86 0.78
N VAL A 100 -7.55 -12.64 1.75
CA VAL A 100 -7.59 -14.10 1.66
C VAL A 100 -8.68 -14.50 0.66
N VAL A 101 -8.34 -15.37 -0.30
CA VAL A 101 -9.35 -15.86 -1.26
C VAL A 101 -10.19 -16.96 -0.63
N ALA A 102 -11.37 -16.60 -0.14
CA ALA A 102 -12.38 -17.54 0.38
C ALA A 102 -13.42 -17.96 -0.67
N THR A 103 -13.64 -17.14 -1.69
CA THR A 103 -14.63 -17.36 -2.76
C THR A 103 -14.07 -16.99 -4.13
N ILE A 104 -14.57 -17.64 -5.17
CA ILE A 104 -14.21 -17.44 -6.57
C ILE A 104 -15.45 -16.93 -7.33
N PRO A 105 -15.34 -15.85 -8.10
CA PRO A 105 -16.43 -15.36 -8.92
C PRO A 105 -16.73 -16.32 -10.08
N THR A 106 -18.00 -16.54 -10.35
CA THR A 106 -18.52 -17.36 -11.45
C THR A 106 -19.68 -16.62 -12.15
N PRO A 107 -20.10 -17.03 -13.35
CA PRO A 107 -21.25 -16.41 -14.02
C PRO A 107 -22.55 -16.44 -13.20
N LEU A 108 -22.69 -17.39 -12.26
CA LEU A 108 -23.85 -17.54 -11.38
C LEU A 108 -23.67 -16.89 -10.00
N GLY A 109 -22.60 -16.13 -9.78
CA GLY A 109 -22.29 -15.47 -8.51
C GLY A 109 -21.00 -15.97 -7.86
N MET A 110 -20.91 -15.85 -6.54
CA MET A 110 -19.69 -16.24 -5.79
C MET A 110 -19.77 -17.71 -5.36
N MET A 111 -18.75 -18.49 -5.72
CA MET A 111 -18.60 -19.88 -5.33
C MET A 111 -17.56 -19.98 -4.20
N PRO A 112 -17.85 -20.65 -3.07
CA PRO A 112 -16.83 -20.98 -2.07
C PRO A 112 -15.63 -21.69 -2.70
N LYS A 113 -14.40 -21.27 -2.36
CA LYS A 113 -13.16 -21.84 -2.93
C LYS A 113 -13.10 -23.38 -2.81
N ARG A 114 -13.63 -23.93 -1.71
CA ARG A 114 -13.71 -25.38 -1.45
C ARG A 114 -14.61 -26.16 -2.43
N GLN A 115 -15.50 -25.47 -3.14
CA GLN A 115 -16.42 -26.06 -4.12
C GLN A 115 -15.91 -25.93 -5.57
N ALA A 116 -14.84 -25.16 -5.78
CA ALA A 116 -14.24 -24.98 -7.08
C ALA A 116 -13.27 -26.13 -7.41
N THR A 117 -13.08 -26.40 -8.69
CA THR A 117 -12.05 -27.34 -9.14
C THR A 117 -10.65 -26.75 -8.91
N PRO A 118 -9.60 -27.57 -8.75
CA PRO A 118 -8.22 -27.08 -8.60
C PRO A 118 -7.81 -26.10 -9.71
N GLU A 119 -8.19 -26.40 -10.96
CA GLU A 119 -7.92 -25.55 -12.13
C GLU A 119 -8.61 -24.18 -12.04
N GLN A 120 -9.88 -24.14 -11.60
CA GLN A 120 -10.60 -22.87 -11.39
C GLN A 120 -9.95 -22.05 -10.28
N VAL A 121 -9.52 -22.71 -9.19
CA VAL A 121 -8.79 -22.06 -8.10
C VAL A 121 -7.49 -21.46 -8.62
N GLU A 122 -6.67 -22.26 -9.31
CA GLU A 122 -5.37 -21.81 -9.82
C GLU A 122 -5.50 -20.67 -10.83
N THR A 123 -6.46 -20.78 -11.75
CA THR A 123 -6.76 -19.73 -12.74
C THR A 123 -7.10 -18.41 -12.05
N TYR A 124 -8.00 -18.44 -11.06
CA TYR A 124 -8.39 -17.23 -10.34
C TYR A 124 -7.24 -16.67 -9.49
N MET A 125 -6.49 -17.52 -8.77
CA MET A 125 -5.34 -17.08 -7.98
C MET A 125 -4.26 -16.46 -8.88
N ASN A 126 -4.01 -17.01 -10.07
CA ASN A 126 -3.07 -16.44 -11.04
C ASN A 126 -3.55 -15.08 -11.57
N GLN A 127 -4.85 -14.91 -11.78
CA GLN A 127 -5.45 -13.63 -12.15
C GLN A 127 -5.23 -12.57 -11.05
N GLU A 128 -5.49 -12.92 -9.79
CA GLU A 128 -5.29 -12.00 -8.66
C GLU A 128 -3.81 -11.65 -8.46
N ARG A 129 -2.90 -12.62 -8.64
CA ARG A 129 -1.45 -12.37 -8.63
C ARG A 129 -1.01 -11.43 -9.76
N SER A 130 -1.52 -11.64 -10.97
CA SER A 130 -1.24 -10.76 -12.11
C SER A 130 -1.72 -9.33 -11.87
N LYS A 131 -2.94 -9.14 -11.38
CA LYS A 131 -3.48 -7.81 -11.02
C LYS A 131 -2.63 -7.14 -9.94
N ARG A 132 -2.19 -7.90 -8.93
CA ARG A 132 -1.33 -7.40 -7.86
C ARG A 132 0.02 -6.95 -8.41
N ARG A 133 0.66 -7.75 -9.25
CA ARG A 133 1.93 -7.43 -9.92
C ARG A 133 1.81 -6.16 -10.75
N GLU A 134 0.77 -6.04 -11.57
CA GLU A 134 0.53 -4.84 -12.39
C GLU A 134 0.35 -3.58 -11.53
N MET A 135 -0.37 -3.70 -10.40
CA MET A 135 -0.54 -2.59 -9.45
C MET A 135 0.78 -2.19 -8.80
N LEU A 136 1.56 -3.16 -8.31
CA LEU A 136 2.84 -2.92 -7.64
C LEU A 136 3.89 -2.34 -8.59
N GLN A 137 3.88 -2.76 -9.85
CA GLN A 137 4.81 -2.27 -10.86
C GLN A 137 4.78 -0.74 -10.99
N LYS A 138 3.60 -0.12 -10.84
CA LYS A 138 3.43 1.34 -10.88
C LYS A 138 4.21 2.05 -9.77
N PHE A 139 4.31 1.42 -8.59
CA PHE A 139 5.08 1.94 -7.46
C PHE A 139 6.58 1.72 -7.69
N LEU A 140 6.99 0.54 -8.15
CA LEU A 140 8.38 0.21 -8.47
C LEU A 140 8.94 1.16 -9.54
N ASP A 141 8.18 1.38 -10.62
CA ASP A 141 8.53 2.31 -11.68
C ASP A 141 8.69 3.75 -11.17
N HIS A 142 7.88 4.14 -10.19
CA HIS A 142 8.00 5.45 -9.57
C HIS A 142 9.28 5.60 -8.76
N CYS A 143 9.68 4.56 -8.03
CA CYS A 143 10.92 4.55 -7.26
C CYS A 143 12.19 4.61 -8.12
N ARG A 144 12.16 4.09 -9.36
CA ARG A 144 13.32 4.11 -10.29
C ARG A 144 13.94 5.50 -10.44
N ASN A 145 13.14 6.56 -10.29
CA ASN A 145 13.60 7.94 -10.43
C ASN A 145 14.36 8.49 -9.21
N PHE A 146 14.47 7.75 -8.10
CA PHE A 146 14.94 8.29 -6.80
C PHE A 146 16.26 7.70 -6.27
N GLN A 147 16.99 6.88 -7.04
CA GLN A 147 18.26 6.25 -6.61
C GLN A 147 18.17 5.53 -5.25
N VAL A 148 17.03 4.87 -5.00
CA VAL A 148 16.75 4.06 -3.82
C VAL A 148 16.79 2.58 -4.16
N ASN A 149 17.04 1.74 -3.17
CA ASN A 149 16.78 0.32 -3.27
C ASN A 149 15.32 0.05 -2.88
N VAL A 150 14.65 -0.91 -3.52
CA VAL A 150 13.23 -1.18 -3.27
C VAL A 150 12.96 -2.66 -3.10
N ASP A 151 12.23 -3.01 -2.06
CA ASP A 151 11.74 -4.36 -1.77
C ASP A 151 10.24 -4.32 -1.46
N VAL A 152 9.54 -5.47 -1.60
CA VAL A 152 8.07 -5.54 -1.44
C VAL A 152 7.65 -6.63 -0.47
N TYR A 153 6.99 -6.27 0.63
CA TYR A 153 6.34 -7.21 1.54
C TYR A 153 4.88 -7.45 1.13
N LEU A 154 4.51 -8.70 0.82
CA LEU A 154 3.13 -9.08 0.52
C LEU A 154 2.49 -9.89 1.66
N ILE A 155 1.44 -9.36 2.27
CA ILE A 155 0.78 -10.01 3.41
C ILE A 155 -0.62 -10.44 3.00
N GLU A 156 -0.91 -11.74 3.11
CA GLU A 156 -2.26 -12.27 2.88
C GLU A 156 -3.09 -12.11 4.17
N SER A 157 -4.03 -11.17 4.21
CA SER A 157 -4.92 -10.94 5.35
C SER A 157 -6.14 -10.11 4.96
N ASP A 158 -7.29 -10.41 5.57
CA ASP A 158 -8.50 -9.57 5.47
C ASP A 158 -8.49 -8.42 6.51
N GLN A 159 -7.62 -8.50 7.51
CA GLN A 159 -7.45 -7.52 8.58
C GLN A 159 -6.22 -6.65 8.32
N ILE A 160 -6.38 -5.65 7.43
CA ILE A 160 -5.25 -4.83 6.95
C ILE A 160 -4.51 -4.12 8.08
N ALA A 161 -5.24 -3.47 9.00
CA ALA A 161 -4.61 -2.71 10.07
C ALA A 161 -3.83 -3.61 11.04
N ASP A 162 -4.41 -4.74 11.41
CA ASP A 162 -3.79 -5.71 12.31
C ASP A 162 -2.55 -6.35 11.65
N ALA A 163 -2.66 -6.73 10.38
CA ALA A 163 -1.54 -7.30 9.62
C ALA A 163 -0.32 -6.37 9.55
N VAL A 164 -0.54 -5.07 9.31
CA VAL A 164 0.55 -4.09 9.30
C VAL A 164 1.09 -3.86 10.71
N ALA A 165 0.22 -3.73 11.72
CA ALA A 165 0.64 -3.52 13.10
C ALA A 165 1.47 -4.70 13.66
N GLU A 166 1.13 -5.94 13.29
CA GLU A 166 1.89 -7.14 13.65
C GLU A 166 3.23 -7.23 12.91
N LEU A 167 3.36 -6.64 11.72
CA LEU A 167 4.62 -6.60 10.96
C LEU A 167 5.67 -5.69 11.60
N ILE A 168 5.25 -4.57 12.21
CA ILE A 168 6.13 -3.57 12.83
C ILE A 168 7.14 -4.17 13.82
N PRO A 169 6.75 -5.00 14.80
CA PRO A 169 7.69 -5.66 15.70
C PRO A 169 8.51 -6.77 15.05
N VAL A 170 7.98 -7.44 14.02
CA VAL A 170 8.67 -8.52 13.33
C VAL A 170 9.87 -8.01 12.54
N LEU A 171 9.72 -6.87 11.85
CA LEU A 171 10.77 -6.27 11.02
C LEU A 171 11.50 -5.10 11.71
N ASN A 172 11.17 -4.81 12.97
CA ASN A 172 11.69 -3.66 13.70
C ASN A 172 11.52 -2.33 12.92
N ILE A 173 10.35 -2.13 12.30
CA ILE A 173 10.03 -0.96 11.46
C ILE A 173 10.14 0.32 12.29
N LYS A 174 11.04 1.23 11.90
CA LYS A 174 11.22 2.52 12.59
C LYS A 174 10.38 3.64 11.99
N GLN A 175 10.16 3.63 10.69
CA GLN A 175 9.40 4.66 9.97
C GLN A 175 8.40 4.00 9.02
N LEU A 176 7.11 4.30 9.19
CA LEU A 176 6.02 3.80 8.37
C LEU A 176 5.18 4.95 7.82
N VAL A 177 5.02 5.00 6.50
CA VAL A 177 4.24 6.01 5.79
C VAL A 177 2.93 5.41 5.28
N LEU A 178 1.81 6.08 5.58
CA LEU A 178 0.47 5.66 5.22
C LEU A 178 -0.25 6.75 4.43
N GLY A 179 -0.87 6.39 3.30
CA GLY A 179 -1.69 7.32 2.52
C GLY A 179 -3.14 7.33 2.94
N VAL A 180 -3.74 8.52 3.08
CA VAL A 180 -5.18 8.70 3.28
C VAL A 180 -5.77 9.62 2.21
N ALA A 181 -6.96 9.26 1.73
CA ALA A 181 -7.71 10.14 0.83
C ALA A 181 -8.31 11.32 1.61
N LYS A 182 -8.42 12.50 0.98
CA LYS A 182 -9.05 13.70 1.56
C LYS A 182 -10.40 13.41 2.23
N SER A 183 -11.24 12.60 1.58
CA SER A 183 -12.57 12.21 2.07
C SER A 183 -12.55 11.44 3.40
N ASN A 184 -11.40 10.84 3.75
CA ASN A 184 -11.21 10.06 4.97
C ASN A 184 -10.51 10.83 6.08
N LEU A 185 -10.06 12.08 5.88
CA LEU A 185 -9.40 12.88 6.92
C LEU A 185 -10.28 13.09 8.17
N ARG A 186 -11.58 13.34 7.96
CA ARG A 186 -12.53 13.48 9.09
C ARG A 186 -12.71 12.17 9.86
N LYS A 187 -12.61 11.03 9.18
CA LYS A 187 -12.70 9.70 9.81
C LYS A 187 -11.39 9.32 10.51
N LEU A 188 -10.25 9.77 9.97
CA LEU A 188 -8.94 9.60 10.58
C LEU A 188 -8.87 10.24 11.96
N LYS A 189 -9.40 11.46 12.12
CA LYS A 189 -9.53 12.13 13.43
C LYS A 189 -10.35 11.34 14.45
N LYS A 190 -11.26 10.47 13.99
CA LYS A 190 -12.06 9.58 14.84
C LYS A 190 -11.38 8.23 15.11
N GLY A 191 -10.22 7.96 14.49
CA GLY A 191 -9.49 6.69 14.65
C GLY A 191 -10.07 5.49 13.89
N ASN A 192 -11.10 5.69 13.07
CA ASN A 192 -11.84 4.58 12.44
C ASN A 192 -11.33 4.22 11.03
N THR A 193 -10.25 4.83 10.56
CA THR A 193 -9.61 4.47 9.29
C THR A 193 -8.53 3.42 9.53
N ILE A 194 -8.17 2.65 8.49
CA ILE A 194 -7.04 1.72 8.55
C ILE A 194 -5.78 2.44 9.04
N ALA A 195 -5.48 3.63 8.51
CA ALA A 195 -4.32 4.41 8.93
C ALA A 195 -4.40 4.84 10.41
N GLY A 196 -5.58 5.23 10.89
CA GLY A 196 -5.78 5.57 12.30
C GLY A 196 -5.64 4.37 13.23
N GLN A 197 -6.13 3.20 12.83
CA GLN A 197 -5.96 1.95 13.57
C GLN A 197 -4.49 1.53 13.64
N ILE A 198 -3.76 1.58 12.51
CA ILE A 198 -2.31 1.30 12.48
C ILE A 198 -1.56 2.29 13.38
N GLN A 199 -1.80 3.59 13.26
CA GLN A 199 -1.14 4.61 14.09
C GLN A 199 -1.37 4.38 15.58
N LYS A 200 -2.59 3.97 15.98
CA LYS A 200 -2.93 3.68 17.38
C LYS A 200 -2.25 2.42 17.90
N ASN A 201 -2.11 1.39 17.06
CA ASN A 201 -1.62 0.07 17.46
C ASN A 201 -0.12 -0.13 17.17
N ALA A 202 0.53 0.82 16.51
CA ALA A 202 1.95 0.75 16.20
C ALA A 202 2.81 0.71 17.47
N ALA A 203 3.95 0.01 17.38
CA ALA A 203 4.92 -0.01 18.47
C ALA A 203 5.44 1.41 18.76
N LEU A 204 5.73 1.72 20.02
CA LEU A 204 6.13 3.07 20.47
C LEU A 204 7.38 3.62 19.75
N TYR A 205 8.26 2.74 19.26
CA TYR A 205 9.47 3.13 18.54
C TYR A 205 9.25 3.37 17.04
N CYS A 206 8.06 3.05 16.51
CA CYS A 206 7.73 3.19 15.11
C CYS A 206 7.04 4.54 14.88
N GLU A 207 7.68 5.44 14.15
CA GLU A 207 7.10 6.70 13.73
C GLU A 207 6.14 6.45 12.54
N VAL A 208 4.84 6.65 12.78
CA VAL A 208 3.80 6.49 11.74
C VAL A 208 3.42 7.85 11.17
N LYS A 209 3.79 8.10 9.90
CA LYS A 209 3.49 9.33 9.17
C LYS A 209 2.30 9.13 8.24
N ILE A 210 1.31 10.01 8.34
CA ILE A 210 0.09 9.91 7.54
C ILE A 210 0.08 11.02 6.50
N VAL A 211 -0.06 10.67 5.22
CA VAL A 211 0.04 11.59 4.09
C VAL A 211 -1.30 11.73 3.37
N CYS A 212 -1.67 12.97 3.04
CA CYS A 212 -2.80 13.31 2.17
C CYS A 212 -2.33 14.33 1.13
N ASP A 213 -2.46 14.00 -0.16
CA ASP A 213 -2.06 14.87 -1.28
C ASP A 213 -0.68 15.51 -1.10
N ASP A 214 0.33 14.66 -0.90
CA ASP A 214 1.73 15.09 -0.75
C ASP A 214 2.03 15.94 0.49
N LYS A 215 1.14 15.95 1.49
CA LYS A 215 1.36 16.63 2.77
C LYS A 215 1.16 15.67 3.93
N GLU A 216 2.05 15.76 4.90
CA GLU A 216 1.88 15.06 6.16
C GLU A 216 0.72 15.69 6.96
N VAL A 217 -0.12 14.84 7.53
CA VAL A 217 -1.29 15.21 8.33
C VAL A 217 -1.02 14.81 9.77
N THR A 218 -0.85 15.80 10.64
CA THR A 218 -0.71 15.57 12.07
C THR A 218 -2.10 15.45 12.71
N ALA A 219 -2.31 14.44 13.56
CA ALA A 219 -3.58 14.20 14.25
C ALA A 219 -4.03 15.38 15.16
N ALA A 220 -3.12 16.29 15.52
CA ALA A 220 -3.36 17.39 16.45
C ALA A 220 -3.59 18.78 15.83
N THR A 221 -3.38 19.00 14.53
CA THR A 221 -3.35 20.38 14.00
C THR A 221 -4.21 20.55 12.75
N THR A 222 -5.52 20.67 12.98
CA THR A 222 -6.38 21.61 12.24
C THR A 222 -7.50 21.98 13.20
N ALA A 223 -7.17 22.85 14.16
CA ALA A 223 -8.15 23.84 14.58
C ALA A 223 -8.54 24.61 13.31
N ASP A 224 -9.84 24.75 13.06
CA ASP A 224 -10.34 25.67 12.05
C ASP A 224 -9.59 27.00 12.19
N PRO A 225 -9.13 27.65 11.09
CA PRO A 225 -8.86 29.07 11.16
C PRO A 225 -10.22 29.74 11.38
N THR A 226 -10.58 29.89 12.66
CA THR A 226 -11.63 30.82 13.06
C THR A 226 -11.11 32.20 12.63
N PRO A 227 -11.77 32.91 11.70
CA PRO A 227 -11.32 34.23 11.32
C PRO A 227 -11.32 35.13 12.58
N PRO A 228 -10.27 35.95 12.78
CA PRO A 228 -10.23 36.83 13.93
C PRO A 228 -11.43 37.77 13.90
N PHE A 229 -12.19 37.78 14.99
CA PHE A 229 -13.22 38.77 15.24
C PHE A 229 -12.56 40.16 15.23
N SER A 230 -12.81 40.93 14.18
CA SER A 230 -12.55 42.37 14.16
C SER A 230 -13.71 43.07 14.89
N PRO A 231 -13.44 43.95 15.88
CA PRO A 231 -14.49 44.72 16.54
C PRO A 231 -14.80 46.00 15.75
N SER A 232 -16.08 46.43 15.75
CA SER A 232 -16.60 47.84 15.78
C SER A 232 -17.90 48.00 14.97
N PRO A 233 -18.73 49.07 15.17
CA PRO A 233 -18.77 50.07 16.24
C PRO A 233 -20.15 50.20 16.93
N VAL A 234 -20.17 50.98 18.02
CA VAL A 234 -21.32 51.46 18.79
C VAL A 234 -22.40 52.11 17.89
N ASN A 235 -23.67 51.76 18.12
CA ASN A 235 -24.79 52.67 17.84
C ASN A 235 -25.87 52.53 18.94
N ASN A 236 -26.06 53.63 19.68
CA ASN A 236 -27.13 53.81 20.66
C ASN A 236 -28.44 54.12 19.95
N ASN A 237 -29.54 53.46 20.33
CA ASN A 237 -30.78 54.18 20.66
C ASN A 237 -31.80 53.32 21.41
N ASN A 238 -32.28 53.90 22.51
CA ASN A 238 -33.27 53.43 23.47
C ASN A 238 -34.64 53.09 22.86
N ARG A 239 -35.28 52.00 23.33
CA ARG A 239 -36.55 52.09 24.09
C ARG A 239 -36.95 50.77 24.77
N SER A 240 -36.82 50.78 26.10
CA SER A 240 -37.79 50.33 27.12
C SER A 240 -38.61 49.04 26.91
N ARG A 241 -38.38 48.03 27.77
CA ARG A 241 -39.29 47.61 28.88
C ARG A 241 -38.90 46.23 29.46
N THR A 242 -38.37 46.27 30.69
CA THR A 242 -38.68 45.47 31.93
C THR A 242 -39.08 43.98 31.92
N PRO A 243 -38.85 43.25 33.04
CA PRO A 243 -38.40 41.85 33.08
C PRO A 243 -39.41 40.84 33.67
N THR A 244 -39.19 39.54 33.45
CA THR A 244 -39.69 38.45 34.33
C THR A 244 -38.95 37.11 34.13
N PRO A 245 -38.55 36.39 35.21
CA PRO A 245 -38.16 34.98 35.23
C PRO A 245 -39.30 34.10 35.85
N PRO A 246 -39.08 32.86 36.32
CA PRO A 246 -38.59 31.62 35.70
C PRO A 246 -39.63 30.46 35.84
N SER A 247 -39.38 29.27 35.27
CA SER A 247 -39.95 27.95 35.65
C SER A 247 -39.58 26.91 34.57
N SER A 248 -39.49 25.59 34.74
CA SER A 248 -39.38 24.65 35.85
C SER A 248 -38.96 23.32 35.18
N THR A 249 -38.15 22.52 35.87
CA THR A 249 -37.80 21.09 35.62
C THR A 249 -39.07 20.20 35.52
N PRO A 250 -39.08 18.94 34.98
CA PRO A 250 -38.22 17.84 35.51
C PRO A 250 -37.78 16.69 34.57
N ASN A 251 -36.74 16.03 35.08
CA ASN A 251 -36.24 14.67 34.81
C ASN A 251 -37.30 13.64 34.41
N ARG A 252 -36.89 12.71 33.53
CA ARG A 252 -37.27 11.29 33.68
C ARG A 252 -36.14 10.36 33.24
N ASP A 253 -35.75 9.58 34.24
CA ASP A 253 -34.89 8.40 34.25
C ASP A 253 -35.64 7.18 33.67
N SER A 254 -34.92 6.18 33.12
CA SER A 254 -35.25 4.73 33.15
C SER A 254 -34.29 3.89 32.28
N THR A 255 -33.38 3.20 32.98
CA THR A 255 -33.08 1.74 32.94
C THR A 255 -32.65 1.01 31.66
N GLU A 256 -31.40 0.54 31.72
CA GLU A 256 -30.88 -0.85 31.56
C GLU A 256 -31.54 -1.85 30.59
N ALA A 257 -30.72 -2.38 29.68
CA ALA A 257 -30.71 -3.81 29.34
C ALA A 257 -29.28 -4.24 28.95
N VAL A 258 -28.71 -5.13 29.75
CA VAL A 258 -27.45 -5.84 29.53
C VAL A 258 -27.73 -7.05 28.64
N ASP A 259 -27.05 -7.16 27.49
CA ASP A 259 -26.94 -8.42 26.74
C ASP A 259 -25.46 -8.70 26.47
N GLY A 260 -24.92 -9.64 27.25
CA GLY A 260 -23.56 -10.15 27.09
C GLY A 260 -23.52 -11.16 25.96
N LYS A 261 -22.92 -10.77 24.83
CA LYS A 261 -22.66 -11.69 23.71
C LYS A 261 -21.24 -12.24 23.83
N ASN A 262 -21.16 -13.55 24.04
CA ASN A 262 -19.93 -14.33 24.13
C ASN A 262 -19.10 -14.24 22.83
N ASP A 263 -17.93 -13.61 22.90
CA ASP A 263 -16.92 -13.64 21.85
C ASP A 263 -16.14 -14.96 21.90
N SER A 264 -16.62 -15.98 21.20
CA SER A 264 -15.83 -17.16 20.88
C SER A 264 -14.79 -16.79 19.81
N LYS A 265 -13.66 -16.23 20.25
CA LYS A 265 -12.50 -15.94 19.40
C LYS A 265 -11.86 -17.25 18.97
N THR A 266 -12.30 -17.79 17.83
CA THR A 266 -11.59 -18.85 17.11
C THR A 266 -10.18 -18.34 16.86
N LYS A 267 -9.21 -18.96 17.53
CA LYS A 267 -7.79 -18.63 17.44
C LYS A 267 -7.32 -19.02 16.04
N GLU A 268 -7.50 -18.12 15.09
CA GLU A 268 -7.02 -18.27 13.73
C GLU A 268 -5.51 -18.53 13.80
N ARG A 269 -5.08 -19.66 13.23
CA ARG A 269 -3.66 -20.02 13.12
C ARG A 269 -2.97 -18.87 12.41
N ARG A 270 -2.10 -18.15 13.13
CA ARG A 270 -1.28 -17.06 12.61
C ARG A 270 -0.53 -17.56 11.38
N LYS A 271 -1.01 -17.21 10.18
CA LYS A 271 -0.30 -17.47 8.94
C LYS A 271 0.91 -16.53 8.93
N ILE A 272 2.09 -17.11 8.82
CA ILE A 272 3.35 -16.36 8.72
C ILE A 272 3.24 -15.45 7.48
N PRO A 273 3.60 -14.17 7.58
CA PRO A 273 3.60 -13.27 6.42
C PRO A 273 4.49 -13.87 5.32
N LYS A 274 3.95 -13.97 4.10
CA LYS A 274 4.73 -14.42 2.94
C LYS A 274 5.72 -13.31 2.58
N PHE A 275 7.01 -13.61 2.60
CA PHE A 275 8.03 -12.64 2.23
C PHE A 275 8.26 -12.73 0.73
N LEU A 276 8.18 -11.59 0.04
CA LEU A 276 8.74 -11.47 -1.30
C LEU A 276 9.97 -10.57 -1.23
N ARG A 277 10.99 -10.95 -1.98
CA ARG A 277 12.18 -10.13 -2.19
C ARG A 277 12.19 -9.70 -3.64
N CYS A 278 12.37 -8.41 -3.90
CA CYS A 278 12.63 -7.93 -5.25
C CYS A 278 14.15 -7.91 -5.44
N LEU A 279 14.67 -8.81 -6.27
CA LEU A 279 16.08 -8.76 -6.66
C LEU A 279 16.23 -7.76 -7.80
N SER A 280 17.07 -6.74 -7.61
CA SER A 280 17.60 -5.96 -8.74
C SER A 280 18.56 -6.87 -9.49
N SER A 281 18.26 -7.17 -10.77
CA SER A 281 19.27 -7.70 -11.70
C SER A 281 20.03 -6.56 -12.36
#